data_AF-A0A0W1R6M6-F1
#
_entry.id   AF-A0A0W1R6M6-F1
#
_cell.length_a   1.000
_cell.length_b   1.000
_cell.length_c   1.000
_cell.angle_alpha   90.00
_cell.angle_beta   90.00
_cell.angle_gamma   90.00
#
_symmetry.space_group_name_H-M   'P 1'
#
loop_
_entity.id
_entity.type
_entity.pdbx_description
1 polymer ?
#
loop_
_entity_poly.entity_id
_entity_poly.type
_entity_poly.pdbx_seq_one_letter_code
_entity_poly.pdbx_strand_id
1 'polypeptide(L)' 'MYQTPSPTHGYVPVVVAFWVYLVVAGAVAIGAVELGVSDGGAVLVFLVVAVLLLKPFASVFRRLTPTANHEE' A
#
# COMPACT_ATOMS: atom_id res chain seq x y z
N MET A 1 13.88 -34.51 -2.26
CA MET A 1 14.24 -33.21 -2.87
C MET A 1 13.85 -32.13 -1.88
N TYR A 2 14.80 -31.31 -1.41
CA TYR A 2 14.46 -30.12 -0.61
C TYR A 2 13.81 -29.11 -1.54
N GLN A 3 12.52 -28.82 -1.35
CA GLN A 3 11.88 -27.67 -1.97
C GLN A 3 12.49 -26.42 -1.35
N THR A 4 13.50 -25.85 -2.00
CA THR A 4 13.98 -24.50 -1.65
C THR A 4 12.79 -23.55 -1.85
N PRO A 5 12.40 -22.76 -0.84
CA PRO A 5 11.31 -21.80 -1.00
C PRO A 5 11.62 -20.89 -2.18
N SER A 6 10.64 -20.65 -3.05
CA SER A 6 10.77 -19.71 -4.16
C SER A 6 11.28 -18.37 -3.61
N PRO A 7 12.29 -17.71 -4.24
CA PRO A 7 12.85 -16.49 -3.71
C PRO A 7 11.77 -15.41 -3.57
N THR A 8 11.58 -14.88 -2.36
CA THR A 8 10.70 -13.72 -2.06
C THR A 8 11.15 -12.43 -2.75
N HIS A 9 12.22 -12.48 -3.55
CA HIS A 9 12.76 -11.35 -4.32
C HIS A 9 11.72 -10.62 -5.19
N GLY A 10 10.65 -11.29 -5.63
CA GLY A 10 9.56 -10.65 -6.38
C GLY A 10 8.65 -9.73 -5.57
N TYR A 11 8.66 -9.78 -4.24
CA TYR A 11 7.74 -9.02 -3.39
C TYR A 11 8.26 -7.65 -2.96
N VAL A 12 9.55 -7.37 -3.10
CA VAL A 12 10.15 -6.08 -2.70
C VAL A 12 9.44 -4.88 -3.35
N PRO A 13 9.12 -4.89 -4.66
CA PRO A 13 8.40 -3.78 -5.29
C PRO A 13 6.99 -3.57 -4.70
N VAL A 14 6.30 -4.65 -4.33
CA VAL A 14 4.97 -4.58 -3.71
C VAL A 14 5.04 -3.94 -2.33
N VAL A 15 6.04 -4.34 -1.54
CA VAL A 15 6.28 -3.75 -0.20
C VAL A 15 6.60 -2.26 -0.32
N VAL A 16 7.44 -1.86 -1.28
CA VAL A 16 7.76 -0.45 -1.51
C VAL A 16 6.50 0.32 -1.93
N ALA A 17 5.70 -0.20 -2.86
CA ALA A 17 4.45 0.43 -3.26
C ALA A 17 3.46 0.58 -2.10
N PHE A 18 3.43 -0.39 -1.18
CA PHE A 18 2.59 -0.33 0.02
C PHE A 18 3.05 0.77 0.99
N TRP A 19 4.36 0.91 1.19
CA TRP A 19 4.90 2.00 1.99
C TRP A 19 4.61 3.36 1.38
N VAL A 20 4.77 3.51 0.06
CA VAL A 20 4.40 4.76 -0.64
C VAL A 20 2.92 5.08 -0.43
N TYR A 21 2.04 4.09 -0.57
CA TYR A 21 0.60 4.25 -0.31
C TYR A 21 0.33 4.76 1.12
N LEU A 22 0.95 4.14 2.12
CA LEU A 22 0.79 4.54 3.52
C LEU A 22 1.33 5.94 3.79
N VAL A 23 2.50 6.29 3.23
CA VAL A 23 3.10 7.61 3.41
C VAL A 23 2.22 8.70 2.81
N VAL A 24 1.65 8.47 1.62
CA VAL A 24 0.76 9.45 0.99
C VAL A 24 -0.51 9.65 1.83
N ALA A 25 -1.18 8.56 2.25
CA ALA A 25 -2.37 8.67 3.09
C ALA A 25 -2.06 9.30 4.46
N GLY A 26 -0.94 8.91 5.07
CA GLY A 26 -0.46 9.46 6.33
C GLY A 26 -0.11 10.94 6.26
N ALA A 27 0.56 11.38 5.19
CA ALA A 27 0.91 12.79 5.00
C ALA A 27 -0.33 13.69 4.93
N VAL A 28 -1.41 13.23 4.27
CA VAL A 28 -2.68 13.98 4.23
C VAL A 28 -3.32 14.05 5.62
N ALA A 29 -3.29 12.95 6.38
CA ALA A 29 -3.82 12.93 7.74
C ALA A 29 -3.03 13.83 8.69
N ILE A 30 -1.69 13.82 8.61
CA ILE A 30 -0.82 14.73 9.37
C ILE A 30 -1.12 16.19 9.00
N GLY A 31 -1.23 16.50 7.70
CA GLY A 31 -1.61 17.84 7.26
C GLY A 31 -2.99 18.26 7.78
N ALA A 32 -3.95 17.33 7.90
CA ALA A 32 -5.25 17.63 8.52
C ALA A 32 -5.12 17.96 10.02
N VAL A 33 -4.25 17.28 10.76
CA VAL A 33 -3.95 17.63 12.17
C VAL A 33 -3.34 19.03 12.26
N GLU A 34 -2.39 19.37 11.38
CA GLU A 34 -1.78 20.70 11.33
C GLU A 34 -2.81 21.80 11.01
N LEU A 35 -3.90 21.46 10.31
CA LEU A 35 -5.04 22.34 10.04
C LEU A 35 -6.08 22.38 11.17
N GLY A 36 -5.82 21.74 12.31
CA GLY A 36 -6.67 21.78 13.50
C GLY A 36 -7.74 20.69 13.55
N VAL A 37 -7.69 19.67 12.69
CA VAL A 37 -8.56 18.50 12.81
C VAL A 37 -8.13 17.68 14.03
N SER A 38 -9.09 17.31 14.88
CA SER A 38 -8.84 16.43 16.03
C SER A 38 -8.26 15.08 15.60
N ASP A 39 -7.52 14.40 16.48
CA ASP A 39 -6.90 13.09 16.18
C ASP A 39 -7.90 12.06 15.63
N GLY A 40 -9.10 11.99 16.22
CA GLY A 40 -10.16 11.11 15.73
C GLY A 40 -10.64 11.48 14.32
N GLY A 41 -10.70 12.77 14.00
CA GLY A 41 -11.00 13.26 12.66
C GLY A 41 -9.87 12.98 11.66
N ALA A 42 -8.60 13.08 12.09
CA ALA A 42 -7.45 12.78 11.26
C ALA A 42 -7.39 11.29 10.88
N VAL A 43 -7.79 10.39 11.79
CA VAL A 43 -7.97 8.97 11.48
C VAL A 43 -9.04 8.77 10.41
N LEU A 44 -10.17 9.48 10.49
CA LEU A 44 -11.20 9.41 9.44
C LEU A 44 -10.67 9.93 8.10
N VAL A 45 -9.92 11.04 8.10
CA VAL A 45 -9.26 11.58 6.90
C VAL A 45 -8.30 10.55 6.31
N PHE A 46 -7.45 9.93 7.13
CA PHE A 46 -6.56 8.86 6.71
C PHE A 46 -7.34 7.73 6.01
N LEU A 47 -8.42 7.23 6.63
CA LEU A 47 -9.23 6.15 6.08
C LEU A 47 -9.88 6.54 4.75
N VAL A 48 -10.45 7.75 4.66
CA VAL A 48 -11.07 8.24 3.41
C VAL A 48 -10.02 8.34 2.30
N VAL A 49 -8.86 8.93 2.58
CA VAL A 49 -7.77 9.08 1.60
C VAL A 49 -7.22 7.72 1.19
N ALA A 50 -7.02 6.81 2.14
CA ALA A 50 -6.61 5.44 1.90
C ALA A 50 -7.58 4.74 0.92
N VAL A 51 -8.90 4.82 1.18
CA VAL A 51 -9.93 4.25 0.30
C VAL A 51 -9.91 4.89 -1.09
N LEU A 52 -9.75 6.21 -1.20
CA LEU A 52 -9.66 6.90 -2.49
C LEU A 52 -8.44 6.45 -3.29
N LEU A 53 -7.31 6.23 -2.61
CA LEU A 53 -6.06 5.75 -3.21
C LEU A 53 -6.09 4.26 -3.57
N LEU A 54 -7.02 3.46 -3.03
CA LEU A 54 -7.12 2.03 -3.37
C LEU A 54 -7.26 1.80 -4.87
N LYS A 55 -8.07 2.60 -5.58
CA LYS A 55 -8.31 2.37 -7.01
C LYS A 55 -7.03 2.54 -7.85
N PRO A 56 -6.27 3.64 -7.77
CA PRO A 56 -5.00 3.76 -8.49
C PRO A 56 -3.95 2.77 -8.00
N PHE A 57 -3.83 2.56 -6.68
CA PHE A 57 -2.80 1.66 -6.13
C PHE A 57 -3.10 0.19 -6.35
N ALA A 58 -4.36 -0.24 -6.42
CA ALA A 58 -4.72 -1.63 -6.75
C ALA A 58 -4.20 -2.03 -8.13
N SER A 59 -4.25 -1.11 -9.10
CA SER A 59 -3.65 -1.34 -10.42
C SER A 59 -2.13 -1.50 -10.34
N VAL A 60 -1.47 -0.67 -9.53
CA VAL A 60 -0.02 -0.75 -9.28
C VAL A 60 0.34 -2.07 -8.61
N PHE A 61 -0.35 -2.45 -7.53
CA PHE A 61 -0.15 -3.71 -6.83
C PHE A 61 -0.36 -4.91 -7.74
N ARG A 62 -1.41 -4.90 -8.57
CA ARG A 62 -1.66 -5.99 -9.52
C ARG A 62 -0.55 -6.13 -10.56
N ARG A 63 0.08 -5.03 -10.98
CA ARG A 63 1.23 -5.06 -11.90
C ARG A 63 2.52 -5.53 -11.24
N LEU A 64 2.70 -5.20 -9.97
CA LEU A 64 3.92 -5.49 -9.21
C LEU A 64 3.89 -6.85 -8.53
N THR A 65 2.71 -7.40 -8.27
CA THR A 65 2.56 -8.72 -7.67
C THR A 65 3.09 -9.74 -8.68
N PRO A 66 4.08 -10.57 -8.30
CA PRO A 66 4.53 -11.65 -9.16
C PRO A 66 3.35 -12.56 -9.45
N THR A 67 2.88 -12.61 -10.69
CA THR A 67 2.00 -13.70 -11.12
C THR A 67 2.84 -14.95 -11.03
N ALA A 68 2.50 -15.85 -10.09
CA ALA A 68 3.02 -17.20 -10.17
C ALA A 68 2.50 -17.76 -11.49
N ASN A 69 3.34 -17.80 -12.53
CA ASN A 69 3.07 -18.65 -13.67
C ASN A 69 3.00 -20.06 -13.10
N HIS A 70 1.78 -20.54 -12.84
CA HIS A 70 1.54 -21.98 -12.85
C HIS A 70 1.67 -22.37 -14.32
N GLU A 71 2.91 -22.68 -14.73
CA GLU A 71 3.12 -23.54 -15.87
C GLU A 71 2.59 -24.92 -15.48
N GLU A 72 1.32 -25.18 -15.79
CA GLU A 72 0.81 -26.52 -16.13
C GLU A 72 -0.19 -26.41 -17.28
#